data_AF-A0A7K2IQV4-F1
#
_entry.id   AF-A0A7K2IQV4-F1
#
_cell.length_a   1.000
_cell.length_b   1.000
_cell.length_c   1.000
_cell.angle_alpha   90.00
_cell.angle_beta   90.00
_cell.angle_gamma   90.00
#
_symmetry.space_group_name_H-M   'P 1'
#
loop_
_entity.id
_entity.type
_entity.pdbx_description
1 polymer ?
#
loop_
_entity_poly.entity_id
_entity_poly.type
_entity_poly.pdbx_seq_one_letter_code
_entity_poly.pdbx_strand_id
1 'polypeptide(L)'
;MEAVVHETDTEYFRPPLTLGDLAEIEEFLVESGRVVEEDLLVSSDGAVAVLADEVVSVAMDPVEEVWSYPAEDITDVGVTADGASVVVEYREALGPIESVWTVVLGSKTGNVLDSHRAWGSASEGIGELTEDSRVRVEQDAVVASSSLAGSEALWERDLSRACASGGPREVGVATLERRVLASYACPGEGTVHVEALHAETGETFWEHSWNGDSVPEVRPWLSKEVPGDGVEPVTTMFADGATGRTSILALQANGYAPEVLDPWRAIPDLDEFIEKPLMDMDPAPERIIFTDDPNKMRHFMIVRSIHALVEDESVPFSEDDVDESLKIEGELAENPGQWKISPEAYVFPLRDEIESALF
;
A
#
# COMPACT_ATOMS: atom_id res chain seq x y z
N MET A 1 -0.67 -7.36 -28.20
CA MET A 1 0.77 -7.03 -28.20
C MET A 1 1.43 -7.98 -27.21
N GLU A 2 2.69 -8.36 -27.45
CA GLU A 2 3.47 -9.23 -26.56
C GLU A 2 4.59 -8.39 -25.94
N ALA A 3 4.92 -8.65 -24.68
CA ALA A 3 6.04 -7.98 -24.04
C ALA A 3 7.37 -8.43 -24.66
N VAL A 4 8.35 -7.53 -24.64
CA VAL A 4 9.74 -7.85 -24.97
C VAL A 4 10.42 -8.27 -23.68
N VAL A 5 10.97 -9.49 -23.65
CA VAL A 5 11.68 -10.03 -22.48
C VAL A 5 13.18 -9.97 -22.72
N HIS A 6 13.91 -9.41 -21.78
CA HIS A 6 15.37 -9.39 -21.79
C HIS A 6 15.91 -10.64 -21.05
N GLU A 7 16.99 -11.26 -21.58
CA GLU A 7 17.60 -12.45 -20.96
C GLU A 7 18.29 -12.05 -19.64
N THR A 8 17.52 -11.99 -18.55
CA THR A 8 18.03 -11.76 -17.18
C THR A 8 18.08 -13.07 -16.39
N ASP A 9 19.16 -13.29 -15.65
CA ASP A 9 19.26 -14.38 -14.69
C ASP A 9 18.25 -14.11 -13.56
N THR A 10 17.13 -14.82 -13.55
CA THR A 10 15.98 -14.59 -12.64
C THR A 10 16.24 -14.87 -11.14
N GLU A 11 17.49 -14.96 -10.71
CA GLU A 11 17.93 -15.15 -9.31
C GLU A 11 18.05 -13.83 -8.53
N TYR A 12 17.87 -12.68 -9.19
CA TYR A 12 18.11 -11.34 -8.63
C TYR A 12 16.81 -10.58 -8.32
N PHE A 13 15.95 -11.15 -7.48
CA PHE A 13 14.81 -10.44 -6.90
C PHE A 13 15.01 -10.41 -5.38
N ARG A 14 15.50 -9.28 -4.87
CA ARG A 14 15.55 -9.02 -3.42
C ARG A 14 14.53 -7.95 -3.05
N PRO A 15 13.27 -8.32 -2.82
CA PRO A 15 12.46 -7.52 -1.92
C PRO A 15 13.06 -7.64 -0.49
N PRO A 16 12.93 -6.59 0.31
CA PRO A 16 12.24 -5.32 0.00
C PRO A 16 13.18 -4.24 -0.55
N LEU A 17 12.66 -3.44 -1.49
CA LEU A 17 13.36 -2.28 -2.07
C LEU A 17 13.51 -1.14 -1.05
N THR A 18 14.50 -0.28 -1.29
CA THR A 18 14.85 0.94 -0.55
C THR A 18 14.58 2.19 -1.39
N LEU A 19 14.61 3.37 -0.78
CA LEU A 19 14.55 4.65 -1.51
C LEU A 19 15.74 4.82 -2.45
N GLY A 20 16.93 4.39 -2.02
CA GLY A 20 18.12 4.35 -2.86
C GLY A 20 17.90 3.50 -4.11
N ASP A 21 17.30 2.31 -3.95
CA ASP A 21 16.99 1.43 -5.08
C ASP A 21 16.05 2.11 -6.09
N LEU A 22 14.99 2.78 -5.62
CA LEU A 22 14.07 3.51 -6.50
C LEU A 22 14.77 4.64 -7.25
N ALA A 23 15.64 5.40 -6.58
CA ALA A 23 16.42 6.46 -7.20
C ALA A 23 17.40 5.93 -8.26
N GLU A 24 18.04 4.78 -8.03
CA GLU A 24 18.90 4.14 -9.03
C GLU A 24 18.12 3.68 -10.27
N ILE A 25 16.88 3.18 -10.09
CA ILE A 25 15.99 2.83 -11.21
C ILE A 25 15.63 4.08 -12.02
N GLU A 26 15.27 5.17 -11.34
CA GLU A 26 14.95 6.44 -12.02
C GLU A 26 16.16 6.97 -12.80
N GLU A 27 17.35 6.95 -12.21
CA GLU A 27 18.59 7.36 -12.88
C GLU A 27 18.85 6.49 -14.12
N PHE A 28 18.72 5.17 -14.00
CA PHE A 28 18.85 4.23 -15.12
C PHE A 28 17.87 4.55 -16.27
N LEU A 29 16.61 4.83 -15.96
CA LEU A 29 15.60 5.17 -16.95
C LEU A 29 15.93 6.52 -17.63
N VAL A 30 16.34 7.53 -16.86
CA VAL A 30 16.75 8.83 -17.40
C VAL A 30 17.99 8.72 -18.29
N GLU A 31 18.99 7.93 -17.90
CA GLU A 31 20.19 7.68 -18.71
C GLU A 31 19.87 6.97 -20.03
N SER A 32 18.82 6.14 -20.05
CA SER A 32 18.30 5.52 -21.27
C SER A 32 17.49 6.48 -22.17
N GLY A 33 17.26 7.72 -21.71
CA GLY A 33 16.52 8.75 -22.43
C GLY A 33 15.00 8.66 -22.27
N ARG A 34 14.52 7.86 -21.31
CA ARG A 34 13.10 7.71 -20.96
C ARG A 34 12.73 8.66 -19.83
N VAL A 35 11.46 9.08 -19.81
CA VAL A 35 10.90 9.96 -18.78
C VAL A 35 9.72 9.24 -18.15
N VAL A 36 9.78 9.12 -16.83
CA VAL A 36 8.74 8.52 -16.00
C VAL A 36 7.61 9.55 -15.84
N GLU A 37 6.39 9.16 -16.22
CA GLU A 37 5.20 10.05 -16.19
C GLU A 37 4.53 10.08 -14.80
N GLU A 38 4.65 8.98 -14.04
CA GLU A 38 4.06 8.77 -12.72
C GLU A 38 5.07 8.09 -11.78
N ASP A 39 4.92 8.22 -10.46
CA ASP A 39 5.83 7.58 -9.50
C ASP A 39 5.99 6.07 -9.75
N LEU A 40 7.19 5.53 -9.47
CA LEU A 40 7.49 4.11 -9.67
C LEU A 40 6.55 3.22 -8.84
N LEU A 41 5.94 2.23 -9.48
CA LEU A 41 5.07 1.27 -8.82
C LEU A 41 5.85 0.05 -8.37
N VAL A 42 5.84 -0.25 -7.08
CA VAL A 42 6.60 -1.38 -6.53
C VAL A 42 5.86 -2.71 -6.75
N SER A 43 6.61 -3.72 -7.18
CA SER A 43 6.16 -5.09 -7.42
C SER A 43 6.98 -6.10 -6.62
N SER A 44 6.59 -7.39 -6.65
CA SER A 44 7.38 -8.45 -6.00
C SER A 44 8.73 -8.69 -6.67
N ASP A 45 8.90 -8.20 -7.90
CA ASP A 45 10.03 -8.50 -8.78
C ASP A 45 10.81 -7.23 -9.17
N GLY A 46 10.66 -6.12 -8.44
CA GLY A 46 11.32 -4.84 -8.73
C GLY A 46 10.32 -3.70 -8.81
N ALA A 47 10.61 -2.69 -9.63
CA ALA A 47 9.70 -1.56 -9.85
C ALA A 47 9.15 -1.56 -11.28
N VAL A 48 8.00 -0.93 -11.44
CA VAL A 48 7.31 -0.73 -12.71
C VAL A 48 7.23 0.76 -12.97
N ALA A 49 7.75 1.18 -14.14
CA ALA A 49 7.69 2.55 -14.61
C ALA A 49 6.64 2.70 -15.70
N VAL A 50 5.83 3.75 -15.59
CA VAL A 50 4.87 4.16 -16.62
C VAL A 50 5.52 5.26 -17.46
N LEU A 51 5.68 4.98 -18.75
CA LEU A 51 6.24 5.90 -19.74
C LEU A 51 5.14 6.31 -20.73
N ALA A 52 5.43 7.29 -21.59
CA ALA A 52 4.44 7.84 -22.53
C ALA A 52 3.85 6.81 -23.51
N ASP A 53 4.62 5.79 -23.90
CA ASP A 53 4.26 4.80 -24.93
C ASP A 53 4.52 3.33 -24.51
N GLU A 54 4.93 3.10 -23.26
CA GLU A 54 5.20 1.76 -22.75
C GLU A 54 5.14 1.69 -21.22
N VAL A 55 4.98 0.48 -20.72
CA VAL A 55 5.18 0.14 -19.30
C VAL A 55 6.41 -0.75 -19.20
N VAL A 56 7.34 -0.42 -18.30
CA VAL A 56 8.63 -1.11 -18.17
C VAL A 56 8.78 -1.65 -16.77
N SER A 57 9.29 -2.87 -16.64
CA SER A 57 9.74 -3.42 -15.36
C SER A 57 11.25 -3.42 -15.26
N VAL A 58 11.75 -2.95 -14.13
CA VAL A 58 13.16 -2.86 -13.81
C VAL A 58 13.44 -3.66 -12.53
N ALA A 59 14.37 -4.60 -12.61
CA ALA A 59 14.86 -5.36 -11.46
C ALA A 59 15.99 -4.58 -10.77
N MET A 60 16.30 -4.99 -9.53
CA MET A 60 17.41 -4.46 -8.74
C MET A 60 18.46 -5.55 -8.50
N ASP A 61 19.71 -5.12 -8.34
CA ASP A 61 20.88 -5.98 -8.09
C ASP A 61 21.18 -7.05 -9.17
N PRO A 62 21.50 -6.68 -10.43
CA PRO A 62 21.77 -5.32 -10.89
C PRO A 62 20.51 -4.58 -11.38
N VAL A 63 20.61 -3.25 -11.47
CA VAL A 63 19.59 -2.42 -12.13
C VAL A 63 19.53 -2.78 -13.61
N GLU A 64 18.44 -3.42 -14.04
CA GLU A 64 18.27 -3.86 -15.42
C GLU A 64 16.80 -3.92 -15.81
N GLU A 65 16.49 -3.50 -17.05
CA GLU A 65 15.17 -3.73 -17.66
C GLU A 65 14.92 -5.22 -17.83
N VAL A 66 13.86 -5.73 -17.20
CA VAL A 66 13.43 -7.13 -17.32
C VAL A 66 12.55 -7.30 -18.54
N TRP A 67 11.58 -6.41 -18.69
CA TRP A 67 10.64 -6.41 -19.81
C TRP A 67 10.04 -5.03 -20.05
N SER A 68 9.56 -4.83 -21.27
CA SER A 68 8.75 -3.68 -21.69
C SER A 68 7.47 -4.14 -22.40
N TYR A 69 6.37 -3.45 -22.13
CA TYR A 69 5.07 -3.66 -22.76
C TYR A 69 4.64 -2.39 -23.49
N PRO A 70 4.58 -2.40 -24.84
CA PRO A 70 4.18 -1.23 -25.61
C PRO A 70 2.68 -0.96 -25.47
N ALA A 71 2.32 0.24 -25.06
CA ALA A 71 0.95 0.73 -24.94
C ALA A 71 0.92 2.25 -25.09
N GLU A 72 0.24 2.75 -26.12
CA GLU A 72 -0.02 4.19 -26.30
C GLU A 72 -1.30 4.58 -25.55
N ASP A 73 -1.39 5.83 -25.08
CA ASP A 73 -2.57 6.39 -24.38
C ASP A 73 -2.97 5.55 -23.15
N ILE A 74 -1.97 5.24 -22.31
CA ILE A 74 -2.15 4.62 -20.99
C ILE A 74 -2.99 5.55 -20.13
N THR A 75 -4.07 5.01 -19.57
CA THR A 75 -5.00 5.76 -18.73
C THR A 75 -4.82 5.48 -17.25
N ASP A 76 -4.33 4.29 -16.90
CA ASP A 76 -4.13 3.88 -15.52
C ASP A 76 -3.24 2.63 -15.45
N VAL A 77 -2.39 2.52 -14.43
CA VAL A 77 -1.51 1.37 -14.19
C VAL A 77 -1.45 1.08 -12.70
N GLY A 78 -1.49 -0.19 -12.34
CA GLY A 78 -1.36 -0.60 -10.95
C GLY A 78 -0.74 -1.98 -10.81
N VAL A 79 -0.25 -2.26 -9.62
CA VAL A 79 0.34 -3.55 -9.29
C VAL A 79 -0.52 -4.20 -8.20
N THR A 80 -0.88 -5.48 -8.38
CA THR A 80 -1.68 -6.24 -7.43
C THR A 80 -1.10 -6.19 -6.02
N ALA A 81 -1.94 -6.35 -4.99
CA ALA A 81 -1.52 -6.18 -3.60
C ALA A 81 -0.36 -7.10 -3.19
N ASP A 82 -0.28 -8.30 -3.78
CA ASP A 82 0.81 -9.28 -3.60
C ASP A 82 2.07 -8.95 -4.43
N GLY A 83 1.99 -8.00 -5.35
CA GLY A 83 3.09 -7.57 -6.22
C GLY A 83 3.26 -8.39 -7.50
N ALA A 84 2.48 -9.47 -7.70
CA ALA A 84 2.78 -10.49 -8.71
C ALA A 84 2.27 -10.17 -10.12
N SER A 85 1.36 -9.20 -10.26
CA SER A 85 0.78 -8.81 -11.55
C SER A 85 0.71 -7.30 -11.69
N VAL A 86 0.92 -6.83 -12.92
CA VAL A 86 0.76 -5.45 -13.35
C VAL A 86 -0.50 -5.35 -14.20
N VAL A 87 -1.43 -4.50 -13.82
CA VAL A 87 -2.65 -4.21 -14.58
C VAL A 87 -2.44 -2.89 -15.32
N VAL A 88 -2.53 -2.93 -16.64
CA VAL A 88 -2.39 -1.76 -17.51
C VAL A 88 -3.72 -1.51 -18.20
N GLU A 89 -4.26 -0.31 -18.03
CA GLU A 89 -5.41 0.18 -18.79
C GLU A 89 -4.96 1.25 -19.79
N TYR A 90 -5.31 1.06 -21.06
CA TYR A 90 -4.99 2.02 -22.12
C TYR A 90 -6.12 2.12 -23.14
N ARG A 91 -6.17 3.25 -23.85
CA ARG A 91 -7.16 3.49 -24.91
C ARG A 91 -6.59 3.11 -26.26
N GLU A 92 -7.44 2.51 -27.08
CA GLU A 92 -7.18 2.29 -28.49
C GLU A 92 -8.32 2.87 -29.30
N ALA A 93 -8.02 3.86 -30.15
CA ALA A 93 -8.97 4.45 -31.09
C ALA A 93 -8.88 3.76 -32.45
N LEU A 94 -9.96 3.10 -32.88
CA LEU A 94 -10.10 2.57 -34.24
C LEU A 94 -11.10 3.43 -35.03
N GLY A 95 -10.63 4.59 -35.49
CA GLY A 95 -11.47 5.58 -36.18
C GLY A 95 -12.38 6.31 -35.20
N PRO A 96 -13.71 6.36 -35.42
CA PRO A 96 -14.65 7.07 -34.52
C PRO A 96 -15.07 6.24 -33.29
N ILE A 97 -14.55 5.03 -33.13
CA ILE A 97 -14.90 4.13 -32.03
C ILE A 97 -13.68 3.98 -31.13
N GLU A 98 -13.84 4.41 -29.89
CA GLU A 98 -12.86 4.22 -28.82
C GLU A 98 -13.13 2.88 -28.12
N SER A 99 -12.05 2.21 -27.76
CA SER A 99 -12.07 1.04 -26.89
C SER A 99 -11.04 1.19 -25.79
N VAL A 100 -11.35 0.62 -24.65
CA VAL A 100 -10.44 0.53 -23.52
C VAL A 100 -9.96 -0.91 -23.43
N TRP A 101 -8.65 -1.08 -23.37
CA TRP A 101 -8.01 -2.36 -23.10
C TRP A 101 -7.57 -2.38 -21.64
N THR A 102 -7.90 -3.46 -20.95
CA THR A 102 -7.26 -3.83 -19.69
C THR A 102 -6.41 -5.06 -19.95
N VAL A 103 -5.13 -4.99 -19.61
CA VAL A 103 -4.17 -6.09 -19.80
C VAL A 103 -3.52 -6.41 -18.47
N VAL A 104 -3.41 -7.70 -18.16
CA VAL A 104 -2.76 -8.21 -16.96
C VAL A 104 -1.45 -8.84 -17.37
N LEU A 105 -0.34 -8.31 -16.87
CA LEU A 105 1.02 -8.75 -17.14
C LEU A 105 1.59 -9.41 -15.88
N GLY A 106 2.33 -10.50 -16.03
CA GLY A 106 3.08 -11.05 -14.88
C GLY A 106 4.27 -10.15 -14.55
N SER A 107 4.38 -9.69 -13.30
CA SER A 107 5.43 -8.76 -12.83
C SER A 107 6.85 -9.22 -13.20
N LYS A 108 7.11 -10.52 -13.12
CA LYS A 108 8.41 -11.11 -13.42
C LYS A 108 8.75 -11.20 -14.91
N THR A 109 7.75 -11.27 -15.79
CA THR A 109 7.97 -11.72 -17.18
C THR A 109 7.39 -10.80 -18.24
N GLY A 110 6.50 -9.88 -17.88
CA GLY A 110 5.74 -9.07 -18.84
C GLY A 110 4.76 -9.87 -19.69
N ASN A 111 4.67 -11.19 -19.54
CA ASN A 111 3.75 -12.00 -20.32
C ASN A 111 2.31 -11.60 -20.00
N VAL A 112 1.51 -11.44 -21.06
CA VAL A 112 0.07 -11.22 -20.95
C VAL A 112 -0.57 -12.48 -20.35
N LEU A 113 -1.02 -12.38 -19.10
CA LEU A 113 -1.73 -13.42 -18.38
C LEU A 113 -3.22 -13.43 -18.78
N ASP A 114 -3.80 -12.23 -18.91
CA ASP A 114 -5.17 -12.04 -19.36
C ASP A 114 -5.33 -10.66 -20.02
N SER A 115 -6.37 -10.50 -20.85
CA SER A 115 -6.70 -9.20 -21.43
C SER A 115 -8.18 -9.12 -21.80
N HIS A 116 -8.73 -7.92 -21.63
CA HIS A 116 -10.11 -7.63 -21.99
C HIS A 116 -10.19 -6.32 -22.77
N ARG A 117 -11.13 -6.28 -23.71
CA ARG A 117 -11.42 -5.10 -24.52
C ARG A 117 -12.88 -4.70 -24.34
N ALA A 118 -13.10 -3.51 -23.80
CA ALA A 118 -14.40 -2.89 -23.70
C ALA A 118 -14.60 -1.88 -24.85
N TRP A 119 -15.80 -1.83 -25.42
CA TRP A 119 -16.14 -0.93 -26.53
C TRP A 119 -17.15 0.12 -26.10
N GLY A 120 -16.86 1.39 -26.40
CA GLY A 120 -17.79 2.49 -26.10
C GLY A 120 -17.97 2.81 -24.62
N SER A 121 -17.10 2.28 -23.75
CA SER A 121 -17.01 2.67 -22.35
C SER A 121 -15.92 3.73 -22.18
N ALA A 122 -16.15 4.70 -21.29
CA ALA A 122 -15.04 5.50 -20.78
C ALA A 122 -14.12 4.61 -19.92
N SER A 123 -12.85 4.98 -19.82
CA SER A 123 -11.98 4.41 -18.78
C SER A 123 -12.56 4.80 -17.43
N GLU A 124 -12.73 3.81 -16.56
CA GLU A 124 -13.23 3.98 -15.19
C GLU A 124 -12.09 3.84 -14.16
N GLY A 125 -10.84 3.79 -14.65
CA GLY A 125 -9.65 3.47 -13.85
C GLY A 125 -9.60 2.00 -13.46
N ILE A 126 -8.45 1.52 -12.98
CA ILE A 126 -8.27 0.13 -12.54
C ILE A 126 -8.91 -0.13 -11.18
N GLY A 127 -9.06 0.89 -10.34
CA GLY A 127 -9.59 0.76 -8.97
C GLY A 127 -8.58 0.14 -8.02
N GLU A 128 -9.06 -0.35 -6.88
CA GLU A 128 -8.20 -1.01 -5.89
C GLU A 128 -7.91 -2.46 -6.31
N LEU A 129 -6.68 -2.93 -6.13
CA LEU A 129 -6.25 -4.25 -6.60
C LEU A 129 -6.07 -5.24 -5.44
N THR A 130 -6.75 -6.39 -5.53
CA THR A 130 -6.45 -7.57 -4.71
C THR A 130 -5.36 -8.41 -5.40
N GLU A 131 -5.08 -9.63 -4.94
CA GLU A 131 -4.17 -10.55 -5.65
C GLU A 131 -4.72 -10.98 -7.03
N ASP A 132 -6.04 -11.01 -7.19
CA ASP A 132 -6.75 -11.66 -8.30
C ASP A 132 -7.97 -10.90 -8.84
N SER A 133 -8.28 -9.73 -8.28
CA SER A 133 -9.47 -8.96 -8.62
C SER A 133 -9.26 -7.45 -8.53
N ARG A 134 -10.11 -6.71 -9.23
CA ARG A 134 -10.26 -5.26 -9.12
C ARG A 134 -11.50 -4.95 -8.31
N VAL A 135 -11.39 -4.04 -7.36
CA VAL A 135 -12.48 -3.61 -6.50
C VAL A 135 -12.76 -2.14 -6.73
N ARG A 136 -14.02 -1.79 -6.98
CA ARG A 136 -14.47 -0.42 -7.22
C ARG A 136 -15.73 -0.11 -6.45
N VAL A 137 -15.92 1.18 -6.20
CA VAL A 137 -17.21 1.74 -5.77
C VAL A 137 -17.95 2.20 -7.02
N GLU A 138 -19.02 1.50 -7.36
CA GLU A 138 -19.93 1.82 -8.44
C GLU A 138 -21.19 2.49 -7.90
N GLN A 139 -21.79 3.39 -8.69
CA GLN A 139 -23.09 4.02 -8.38
C GLN A 139 -23.14 4.62 -6.96
N ASP A 140 -22.03 5.17 -6.48
CA ASP A 140 -21.80 5.80 -5.17
C ASP A 140 -21.98 4.89 -3.93
N ALA A 141 -22.45 3.64 -4.07
CA ALA A 141 -22.80 2.78 -2.93
C ALA A 141 -22.68 1.27 -3.18
N VAL A 142 -22.27 0.84 -4.37
CA VAL A 142 -22.10 -0.58 -4.69
C VAL A 142 -20.61 -0.89 -4.73
N VAL A 143 -20.13 -1.69 -3.78
CA VAL A 143 -18.76 -2.21 -3.86
C VAL A 143 -18.81 -3.44 -4.77
N ALA A 144 -18.14 -3.37 -5.92
CA ALA A 144 -18.10 -4.44 -6.89
C ALA A 144 -16.68 -4.98 -7.05
N SER A 145 -16.54 -6.30 -7.13
CA SER A 145 -15.29 -6.96 -7.52
C SER A 145 -15.44 -7.57 -8.90
N SER A 146 -14.43 -7.41 -9.73
CA SER A 146 -14.33 -8.01 -11.06
C SER A 146 -12.96 -8.67 -11.22
N SER A 147 -12.80 -9.57 -12.19
CA SER A 147 -11.47 -10.10 -12.53
C SER A 147 -10.49 -8.98 -12.90
N LEU A 148 -9.19 -9.22 -12.78
CA LEU A 148 -8.15 -8.24 -13.12
C LEU A 148 -8.28 -7.64 -14.53
N ALA A 149 -8.70 -8.42 -15.54
CA ALA A 149 -8.92 -7.92 -16.90
C ALA A 149 -10.40 -7.62 -17.19
N GLY A 150 -11.30 -8.53 -16.86
CA GLY A 150 -12.71 -8.49 -17.25
C GLY A 150 -13.55 -7.47 -16.48
N SER A 151 -14.59 -6.94 -17.13
CA SER A 151 -15.50 -5.92 -16.60
C SER A 151 -16.73 -6.47 -15.89
N GLU A 152 -17.01 -7.77 -16.01
CA GLU A 152 -18.16 -8.39 -15.35
C GLU A 152 -17.86 -8.60 -13.86
N ALA A 153 -18.80 -8.19 -13.00
CA ALA A 153 -18.67 -8.37 -11.56
C ALA A 153 -18.71 -9.86 -11.18
N LEU A 154 -17.72 -10.29 -10.40
CA LEU A 154 -17.68 -11.58 -9.72
C LEU A 154 -18.67 -11.58 -8.56
N TRP A 155 -18.75 -10.47 -7.83
CA TRP A 155 -19.75 -10.20 -6.81
C TRP A 155 -19.99 -8.70 -6.67
N GLU A 156 -21.16 -8.35 -6.13
CA GLU A 156 -21.57 -6.98 -5.85
C GLU A 156 -22.13 -6.89 -4.43
N ARG A 157 -21.74 -5.84 -3.71
CA ARG A 157 -22.22 -5.52 -2.37
C ARG A 157 -22.87 -4.14 -2.41
N ASP A 158 -24.20 -4.14 -2.50
CA ASP A 158 -25.01 -2.92 -2.43
C ASP A 158 -25.15 -2.45 -0.97
N LEU A 159 -24.48 -1.35 -0.64
CA LEU A 159 -24.50 -0.70 0.67
C LEU A 159 -25.70 0.24 0.85
N SER A 160 -26.58 0.41 -0.15
CA SER A 160 -27.75 1.32 -0.06
C SER A 160 -28.68 1.01 1.11
N ARG A 161 -28.64 -0.24 1.60
CA ARG A 161 -29.42 -0.72 2.75
C ARG A 161 -28.58 -0.94 4.01
N ALA A 162 -27.29 -0.63 3.98
CA ALA A 162 -26.42 -0.73 5.14
C ALA A 162 -26.86 0.28 6.22
N CYS A 163 -27.25 1.48 5.80
CA CYS A 163 -27.88 2.46 6.69
C CYS A 163 -29.39 2.21 6.82
N ALA A 164 -29.87 2.09 8.05
CA ALA A 164 -31.29 2.10 8.41
C ALA A 164 -32.03 3.36 7.94
N SER A 165 -31.34 4.49 7.79
CA SER A 165 -31.88 5.74 7.27
C SER A 165 -30.87 6.50 6.42
N GLY A 166 -31.28 6.96 5.23
CA GLY A 166 -30.56 7.99 4.48
C GLY A 166 -29.51 7.54 3.47
N GLY A 167 -29.25 6.24 3.30
CA GLY A 167 -28.24 5.69 2.40
C GLY A 167 -26.79 6.04 2.81
N PRO A 168 -25.79 5.25 2.39
CA PRO A 168 -24.41 5.53 2.72
C PRO A 168 -23.90 6.75 1.93
N ARG A 169 -22.86 7.39 2.45
CA ARG A 169 -22.08 8.44 1.77
C ARG A 169 -20.60 8.22 1.99
N GLU A 170 -19.80 8.85 1.13
CA GLU A 170 -18.34 8.86 1.26
C GLU A 170 -17.80 7.43 1.34
N VAL A 171 -18.30 6.56 0.46
CA VAL A 171 -17.89 5.15 0.42
C VAL A 171 -16.47 5.09 -0.13
N GLY A 172 -15.53 4.69 0.72
CA GLY A 172 -14.15 4.37 0.37
C GLY A 172 -13.92 2.87 0.40
N VAL A 173 -12.95 2.41 -0.40
CA VAL A 173 -12.47 1.03 -0.38
C VAL A 173 -10.95 1.00 -0.39
N ALA A 174 -10.39 -0.02 0.24
CA ALA A 174 -8.97 -0.34 0.19
C ALA A 174 -8.79 -1.85 0.17
N THR A 175 -7.77 -2.35 -0.53
CA THR A 175 -7.55 -3.78 -0.73
C THR A 175 -6.21 -4.25 -0.19
N LEU A 176 -6.19 -5.47 0.35
CA LEU A 176 -4.97 -6.14 0.80
C LEU A 176 -5.10 -7.62 0.45
N GLU A 177 -4.24 -8.12 -0.46
CA GLU A 177 -4.20 -9.51 -0.94
C GLU A 177 -5.59 -10.14 -1.15
N ARG A 178 -6.19 -10.71 -0.10
CA ARG A 178 -7.48 -11.43 -0.12
C ARG A 178 -8.59 -10.73 0.66
N ARG A 179 -8.46 -9.43 0.91
CA ARG A 179 -9.32 -8.62 1.77
C ARG A 179 -9.67 -7.30 1.11
N VAL A 180 -10.87 -6.83 1.44
CA VAL A 180 -11.36 -5.49 1.11
C VAL A 180 -11.84 -4.86 2.40
N LEU A 181 -11.39 -3.66 2.71
CA LEU A 181 -12.03 -2.81 3.71
C LEU A 181 -12.85 -1.75 3.00
N ALA A 182 -14.11 -1.63 3.38
CA ALA A 182 -15.00 -0.56 2.95
C ALA A 182 -15.27 0.35 4.14
N SER A 183 -15.16 1.67 3.95
CA SER A 183 -15.53 2.69 4.93
C SER A 183 -16.64 3.56 4.38
N TYR A 184 -17.61 3.95 5.22
CA TYR A 184 -18.73 4.80 4.78
C TYR A 184 -19.44 5.48 5.96
N ALA A 185 -20.10 6.61 5.68
CA ALA A 185 -20.96 7.30 6.64
C ALA A 185 -22.43 6.91 6.44
N CYS A 186 -23.18 6.86 7.53
CA CYS A 186 -24.63 6.80 7.59
C CYS A 186 -25.20 8.09 8.19
N PRO A 187 -25.39 9.17 7.41
CA PRO A 187 -25.77 10.49 7.93
C PRO A 187 -27.15 10.50 8.61
N GLY A 188 -28.06 9.60 8.20
CA GLY A 188 -29.38 9.47 8.82
C GLY A 188 -29.34 8.89 10.24
N GLU A 189 -28.22 8.28 10.61
CA GLU A 189 -27.95 7.68 11.93
C GLU A 189 -26.91 8.47 12.72
N GLY A 190 -26.13 9.33 12.06
CA GLY A 190 -24.99 10.01 12.66
C GLY A 190 -23.91 9.01 13.07
N THR A 191 -23.67 8.02 12.22
CA THR A 191 -22.66 6.98 12.44
C THR A 191 -21.75 6.82 11.22
N VAL A 192 -20.54 6.35 11.47
CA VAL A 192 -19.59 5.92 10.43
C VAL A 192 -19.23 4.47 10.67
N HIS A 193 -18.98 3.74 9.59
CA HIS A 193 -18.81 2.30 9.59
C HIS A 193 -17.56 1.91 8.82
N VAL A 194 -16.95 0.82 9.26
CA VAL A 194 -15.95 0.09 8.48
C VAL A 194 -16.35 -1.38 8.49
N GLU A 195 -16.35 -1.99 7.32
CA GLU A 195 -16.59 -3.42 7.12
C GLU A 195 -15.40 -4.05 6.41
N ALA A 196 -15.02 -5.25 6.84
CA ALA A 196 -14.06 -6.08 6.13
C ALA A 196 -14.77 -7.22 5.41
N LEU A 197 -14.47 -7.36 4.12
CA LEU A 197 -15.04 -8.33 3.20
C LEU A 197 -13.98 -9.33 2.74
N HIS A 198 -14.39 -10.57 2.51
CA HIS A 198 -13.57 -11.52 1.74
C HIS A 198 -13.51 -11.09 0.27
N ALA A 199 -12.31 -10.89 -0.29
CA ALA A 199 -12.14 -10.46 -1.68
C ALA A 199 -12.76 -11.43 -2.70
N GLU A 200 -12.79 -12.72 -2.39
CA GLU A 200 -13.33 -13.76 -3.28
C GLU A 200 -14.87 -13.77 -3.34
N THR A 201 -15.54 -13.43 -2.24
CA THR A 201 -17.00 -13.64 -2.09
C THR A 201 -17.80 -12.38 -1.82
N GLY A 202 -17.16 -11.29 -1.38
CA GLY A 202 -17.82 -10.08 -0.91
C GLY A 202 -18.56 -10.26 0.42
N GLU A 203 -18.36 -11.39 1.12
CA GLU A 203 -19.00 -11.64 2.41
C GLU A 203 -18.31 -10.85 3.53
N THR A 204 -19.09 -10.09 4.30
CA THR A 204 -18.63 -9.40 5.51
C THR A 204 -18.27 -10.41 6.59
N PHE A 205 -17.04 -10.35 7.10
CA PHE A 205 -16.58 -11.18 8.22
C PHE A 205 -16.27 -10.36 9.48
N TRP A 206 -16.16 -9.03 9.36
CA TRP A 206 -15.94 -8.12 10.46
C TRP A 206 -16.55 -6.75 10.14
N GLU A 207 -17.10 -6.10 11.15
CA GLU A 207 -17.67 -4.76 11.06
C GLU A 207 -17.43 -4.01 12.37
N HIS A 208 -17.25 -2.69 12.26
CA HIS A 208 -17.22 -1.80 13.42
C HIS A 208 -17.81 -0.44 13.06
N SER A 209 -18.41 0.23 14.05
CA SER A 209 -19.08 1.51 13.86
C SER A 209 -18.80 2.49 14.97
N TRP A 210 -18.76 3.77 14.64
CA TRP A 210 -18.62 4.87 15.59
C TRP A 210 -19.74 5.90 15.41
N ASN A 211 -19.99 6.69 16.44
CA ASN A 211 -20.85 7.87 16.31
C ASN A 211 -20.06 9.01 15.64
N GLY A 212 -20.69 9.73 14.73
CA GLY A 212 -20.10 10.83 13.97
C GLY A 212 -20.41 10.72 12.48
N ASP A 213 -19.87 11.67 11.71
CA ASP A 213 -20.06 11.74 10.26
C ASP A 213 -18.72 11.70 9.49
N SER A 214 -17.57 11.68 10.17
CA SER A 214 -16.25 11.68 9.55
C SER A 214 -15.79 10.26 9.23
N VAL A 215 -15.84 9.88 7.95
CA VAL A 215 -15.42 8.55 7.51
C VAL A 215 -13.90 8.41 7.64
N PRO A 216 -13.38 7.35 8.30
CA PRO A 216 -11.95 7.11 8.36
C PRO A 216 -11.37 6.83 6.97
N GLU A 217 -10.22 7.43 6.68
CA GLU A 217 -9.39 7.04 5.53
C GLU A 217 -8.84 5.61 5.77
N VAL A 218 -9.10 4.68 4.86
CA VAL A 218 -8.59 3.30 4.95
C VAL A 218 -7.42 3.11 4.01
N ARG A 219 -6.28 2.61 4.51
CA ARG A 219 -5.06 2.35 3.73
C ARG A 219 -4.51 0.97 4.06
N PRO A 220 -4.23 0.11 3.07
CA PRO A 220 -3.59 -1.16 3.33
C PRO A 220 -2.10 -0.94 3.60
N TRP A 221 -1.50 -1.72 4.50
CA TRP A 221 -0.05 -1.77 4.63
C TRP A 221 0.48 -2.95 3.81
N LEU A 222 0.96 -2.66 2.61
CA LEU A 222 1.36 -3.69 1.66
C LEU A 222 2.78 -4.17 1.96
N SER A 223 3.01 -5.46 1.75
CA SER A 223 4.31 -6.07 2.02
C SER A 223 5.42 -5.54 1.09
N LYS A 224 5.05 -4.96 -0.03
CA LYS A 224 5.94 -4.45 -1.08
C LYS A 224 6.25 -2.96 -0.97
N GLU A 225 5.54 -2.20 -0.14
CA GLU A 225 5.74 -0.75 -0.04
C GLU A 225 7.17 -0.42 0.41
N VAL A 226 7.72 0.64 -0.16
CA VAL A 226 9.11 1.06 0.09
C VAL A 226 9.12 2.05 1.24
N PRO A 227 9.92 1.77 2.27
CA PRO A 227 9.99 2.66 3.38
C PRO A 227 10.42 4.10 3.05
N GLY A 228 9.48 5.06 3.03
CA GLY A 228 9.77 6.50 2.95
C GLY A 228 9.46 7.11 1.58
N ASP A 229 8.88 6.32 0.68
CA ASP A 229 8.47 6.70 -0.67
C ASP A 229 7.33 7.73 -0.72
N GLY A 230 6.75 8.10 0.43
CA GLY A 230 5.63 9.02 0.54
C GLY A 230 4.27 8.40 0.21
N VAL A 231 4.23 7.12 -0.21
CA VAL A 231 3.01 6.36 -0.51
C VAL A 231 2.67 5.43 0.65
N GLU A 232 3.71 4.83 1.25
CA GLU A 232 3.62 3.92 2.39
C GLU A 232 2.88 4.58 3.58
N PRO A 233 1.78 3.98 4.06
CA PRO A 233 0.83 4.65 4.94
C PRO A 233 1.38 4.96 6.34
N VAL A 234 2.41 4.23 6.81
CA VAL A 234 3.02 4.50 8.11
C VAL A 234 3.95 5.70 8.06
N THR A 235 4.71 5.90 6.98
CA THR A 235 5.50 7.14 6.77
C THR A 235 4.60 8.36 6.82
N THR A 236 3.51 8.33 6.06
CA THR A 236 2.60 9.47 5.95
C THR A 236 1.94 9.80 7.28
N MET A 237 1.59 8.78 8.08
CA MET A 237 1.09 8.93 9.46
C MET A 237 2.05 9.70 10.38
N PHE A 238 3.36 9.47 10.26
CA PHE A 238 4.33 10.25 11.03
C PHE A 238 4.51 11.65 10.45
N ALA A 239 4.67 11.77 9.13
CA ALA A 239 4.96 13.03 8.46
C ALA A 239 3.85 14.09 8.61
N ASP A 240 2.58 13.68 8.67
CA ASP A 240 1.43 14.58 8.84
C ASP A 240 0.99 14.78 10.30
N GLY A 241 1.68 14.15 11.26
CA GLY A 241 1.32 14.19 12.69
C GLY A 241 -0.06 13.60 12.97
N ALA A 242 -0.49 12.58 12.22
CA ALA A 242 -1.75 11.88 12.44
C ALA A 242 -1.62 10.65 13.33
N THR A 243 -0.44 10.36 13.91
CA THR A 243 -0.22 9.14 14.71
C THR A 243 -1.26 8.95 15.81
N GLY A 244 -1.51 9.92 16.69
CA GLY A 244 -2.53 9.81 17.75
C GLY A 244 -3.99 9.79 17.28
N ARG A 245 -4.23 9.96 15.98
CA ARG A 245 -5.55 9.89 15.33
C ARG A 245 -5.68 8.69 14.38
N THR A 246 -4.63 7.86 14.30
CA THR A 246 -4.56 6.69 13.41
C THR A 246 -4.72 5.41 14.20
N SER A 247 -5.51 4.46 13.70
CA SER A 247 -5.57 3.10 14.23
C SER A 247 -4.87 2.14 13.28
N ILE A 248 -3.96 1.31 13.80
CA ILE A 248 -3.28 0.27 13.04
C ILE A 248 -3.90 -1.07 13.40
N LEU A 249 -4.59 -1.68 12.44
CA LEU A 249 -5.37 -2.89 12.63
C LEU A 249 -4.66 -4.11 12.03
N ALA A 250 -4.56 -5.18 12.80
CA ALA A 250 -4.10 -6.47 12.29
C ALA A 250 -5.22 -7.51 12.31
N LEU A 251 -5.17 -8.45 11.36
CA LEU A 251 -6.12 -9.56 11.32
C LEU A 251 -5.88 -10.51 12.51
N GLN A 252 -6.92 -10.67 13.33
CA GLN A 252 -6.98 -11.64 14.42
C GLN A 252 -8.05 -12.72 14.14
N ALA A 253 -8.18 -13.69 15.05
CA ALA A 253 -9.09 -14.82 14.90
C ALA A 253 -10.57 -14.42 14.71
N ASN A 254 -10.98 -13.24 15.18
CA ASN A 254 -12.36 -12.75 15.11
C ASN A 254 -12.52 -11.47 14.27
N GLY A 255 -11.56 -11.19 13.36
CA GLY A 255 -11.53 -9.99 12.53
C GLY A 255 -10.42 -9.02 12.92
N TYR A 256 -10.55 -7.76 12.54
CA TYR A 256 -9.51 -6.76 12.76
C TYR A 256 -9.57 -6.17 14.17
N ALA A 257 -8.40 -5.94 14.77
CA ALA A 257 -8.27 -5.27 16.05
C ALA A 257 -6.97 -4.45 16.10
N PRO A 258 -6.95 -3.36 16.89
CA PRO A 258 -5.71 -2.67 17.20
C PRO A 258 -4.72 -3.61 17.89
N GLU A 259 -3.46 -3.53 17.48
CA GLU A 259 -2.38 -4.28 18.11
C GLU A 259 -1.62 -3.42 19.11
N VAL A 260 -1.11 -4.06 20.17
CA VAL A 260 -0.15 -3.39 21.05
C VAL A 260 1.22 -3.41 20.39
N LEU A 261 1.61 -2.27 19.81
CA LEU A 261 2.82 -2.14 19.01
C LEU A 261 4.06 -1.87 19.86
N ASP A 262 5.13 -2.62 19.58
CA ASP A 262 6.48 -2.11 19.80
C ASP A 262 6.73 -1.01 18.75
N PRO A 263 7.39 0.10 19.10
CA PRO A 263 8.17 0.32 20.32
C PRO A 263 7.41 0.81 21.58
N TRP A 264 6.20 1.38 21.47
CA TRP A 264 5.50 2.00 22.62
C TRP A 264 5.22 1.05 23.80
N ARG A 265 5.12 -0.25 23.54
CA ARG A 265 4.99 -1.24 24.61
C ARG A 265 6.28 -1.41 25.43
N ALA A 266 7.43 -1.29 24.78
CA ALA A 266 8.72 -1.70 25.31
C ALA A 266 9.59 -0.53 25.79
N ILE A 267 9.33 0.67 25.27
CA ILE A 267 10.04 1.90 25.61
C ILE A 267 9.10 2.78 26.46
N PRO A 268 9.33 2.88 27.78
CA PRO A 268 8.56 3.78 28.64
C PRO A 268 8.66 5.22 28.13
N ASP A 269 7.57 5.97 28.28
CA ASP A 269 7.50 7.42 27.99
C ASP A 269 7.84 7.82 26.54
N LEU A 270 7.89 6.86 25.60
CA LEU A 270 8.06 7.16 24.17
C LEU A 270 6.95 8.08 23.63
N ASP A 271 5.75 8.01 24.21
CA ASP A 271 4.63 8.88 23.85
C ASP A 271 4.82 10.35 24.24
N GLU A 272 5.90 10.70 24.96
CA GLU A 272 6.34 12.09 25.15
C GLU A 272 7.03 12.66 23.90
N PHE A 273 7.56 11.82 23.01
CA PHE A 273 8.26 12.23 21.79
C PHE A 273 7.44 11.98 20.53
N ILE A 274 6.81 10.80 20.43
CA ILE A 274 5.96 10.43 19.30
C ILE A 274 4.65 9.90 19.84
N GLU A 275 3.54 10.58 19.50
CA GLU A 275 2.20 10.11 19.85
C GLU A 275 2.02 8.63 19.47
N LYS A 276 1.37 7.87 20.33
CA LYS A 276 1.03 6.47 20.02
C LYS A 276 -0.22 6.39 19.14
N PRO A 277 -0.30 5.43 18.22
CA PRO A 277 -1.55 5.09 17.55
C PRO A 277 -2.68 4.79 18.52
N LEU A 278 -3.92 4.86 18.04
CA LEU A 278 -5.10 4.46 18.81
C LEU A 278 -5.06 2.96 19.09
N MET A 279 -4.95 2.62 20.38
CA MET A 279 -4.77 1.25 20.89
C MET A 279 -6.09 0.53 21.18
N ASP A 280 -7.21 1.21 20.97
CA ASP A 280 -8.56 0.69 21.09
C ASP A 280 -9.44 1.29 19.99
N MET A 281 -10.65 0.75 19.85
CA MET A 281 -11.62 1.16 18.85
C MET A 281 -12.73 2.05 19.45
N ASP A 282 -12.50 2.65 20.62
CA ASP A 282 -13.50 3.48 21.29
C ASP A 282 -13.66 4.85 20.61
N PRO A 283 -12.60 5.65 20.39
CA PRO A 283 -12.68 6.82 19.52
C PRO A 283 -12.69 6.42 18.04
N ALA A 284 -13.43 7.18 17.23
CA ALA A 284 -13.34 7.06 15.78
C ALA A 284 -11.96 7.53 15.31
N PRO A 285 -11.18 6.70 14.59
CA PRO A 285 -9.94 7.14 13.98
C PRO A 285 -10.20 8.09 12.80
N GLU A 286 -9.23 8.95 12.50
CA GLU A 286 -9.18 9.69 11.24
C GLU A 286 -8.65 8.80 10.10
N ARG A 287 -7.70 7.92 10.42
CA ARG A 287 -7.08 6.99 9.49
C ARG A 287 -7.01 5.59 10.08
N ILE A 288 -7.25 4.58 9.24
CA ILE A 288 -7.06 3.17 9.54
C ILE A 288 -6.01 2.63 8.58
N ILE A 289 -4.92 2.12 9.15
CA ILE A 289 -3.92 1.33 8.44
C ILE A 289 -4.18 -0.13 8.78
N PHE A 290 -4.30 -1.02 7.79
CA PHE A 290 -4.60 -2.43 8.07
C PHE A 290 -3.66 -3.41 7.39
N THR A 291 -3.41 -4.54 8.05
CA THR A 291 -2.53 -5.60 7.58
C THR A 291 -2.97 -6.99 8.03
N ASP A 292 -2.61 -8.00 7.24
CA ASP A 292 -2.81 -9.41 7.56
C ASP A 292 -1.54 -10.03 8.16
N ASP A 293 -0.41 -9.31 8.17
CA ASP A 293 0.87 -9.75 8.75
C ASP A 293 1.26 -8.92 10.00
N PRO A 294 0.77 -9.31 11.20
CA PRO A 294 1.10 -8.61 12.43
C PRO A 294 2.58 -8.69 12.81
N ASN A 295 3.32 -9.71 12.31
CA ASN A 295 4.75 -9.82 12.63
C ASN A 295 5.54 -8.79 11.83
N LYS A 296 5.28 -8.70 10.52
CA LYS A 296 5.91 -7.70 9.65
C LYS A 296 5.64 -6.29 10.17
N MET A 297 4.37 -5.99 10.47
CA MET A 297 3.94 -4.73 11.08
C MET A 297 4.82 -4.31 12.26
N ARG A 298 5.06 -5.20 13.24
CA ARG A 298 5.87 -4.87 14.43
C ARG A 298 7.30 -4.46 14.09
N HIS A 299 7.94 -5.15 13.14
CA HIS A 299 9.33 -4.86 12.78
C HIS A 299 9.42 -3.52 12.06
N PHE A 300 8.54 -3.28 11.09
CA PHE A 300 8.54 -2.02 10.36
C PHE A 300 8.20 -0.84 11.25
N MET A 301 7.26 -0.98 12.18
CA MET A 301 6.93 0.09 13.15
C MET A 301 8.16 0.53 13.95
N ILE A 302 9.02 -0.39 14.38
CA ILE A 302 10.26 -0.03 15.09
C ILE A 302 11.16 0.82 14.19
N VAL A 303 11.40 0.40 12.95
CA VAL A 303 12.21 1.16 12.00
C VAL A 303 11.65 2.55 11.78
N ARG A 304 10.33 2.63 11.54
CA ARG A 304 9.70 3.92 11.25
C ARG A 304 9.65 4.86 12.42
N SER A 305 9.50 4.34 13.63
CA SER A 305 9.65 5.15 14.83
C SER A 305 11.07 5.70 14.99
N ILE A 306 12.12 4.94 14.65
CA ILE A 306 13.50 5.46 14.67
C ILE A 306 13.67 6.61 13.68
N HIS A 307 13.25 6.41 12.43
CA HIS A 307 13.29 7.46 11.41
C HIS A 307 12.51 8.71 11.85
N ALA A 308 11.27 8.53 12.31
CA ALA A 308 10.46 9.66 12.79
C ALA A 308 11.09 10.41 13.98
N LEU A 309 11.78 9.71 14.91
CA LEU A 309 12.49 10.36 16.01
C LEU A 309 13.69 11.19 15.52
N VAL A 310 14.43 10.67 14.53
CA VAL A 310 15.62 11.33 13.99
C VAL A 310 15.25 12.52 13.09
N GLU A 311 14.16 12.40 12.34
CA GLU A 311 13.67 13.44 11.42
C GLU A 311 12.99 14.62 12.16
N ASP A 312 12.48 14.40 13.37
CA ASP A 312 11.88 15.46 14.18
C ASP A 312 12.94 16.27 14.93
N GLU A 313 13.35 17.41 14.35
CA GLU A 313 14.30 18.36 14.96
C GLU A 313 13.86 18.90 16.35
N SER A 314 12.60 18.72 16.75
CA SER A 314 12.10 19.13 18.07
C SER A 314 12.39 18.11 19.16
N VAL A 315 12.68 16.86 18.78
CA VAL A 315 13.06 15.77 19.69
C VAL A 315 14.58 15.86 19.94
N PRO A 316 15.05 15.74 21.19
CA PRO A 316 16.48 15.71 21.52
C PRO A 316 17.10 14.33 21.21
N PHE A 317 16.82 13.79 20.02
CA PHE A 317 17.29 12.51 19.52
C PHE A 317 17.73 12.70 18.08
N SER A 318 18.92 12.20 17.75
CA SER A 318 19.52 12.38 16.44
C SER A 318 20.09 11.08 15.92
N GLU A 319 20.50 11.06 14.66
CA GLU A 319 21.15 9.88 14.07
C GLU A 319 22.42 9.46 14.84
N ASP A 320 23.14 10.40 15.45
CA ASP A 320 24.34 10.12 16.26
C ASP A 320 24.01 9.34 17.55
N ASP A 321 22.77 9.42 18.03
CA ASP A 321 22.28 8.71 19.20
C ASP A 321 21.78 7.29 18.85
N VAL A 322 21.69 6.95 17.57
CA VAL A 322 21.27 5.61 17.13
C VAL A 322 22.46 4.65 17.16
N ASP A 323 22.35 3.57 17.94
CA ASP A 323 23.38 2.52 18.02
C ASP A 323 23.72 1.92 16.65
N GLU A 324 25.00 1.66 16.39
CA GLU A 324 25.49 1.13 15.12
C GLU A 324 24.86 -0.23 14.72
N SER A 325 24.32 -1.00 15.67
CA SER A 325 23.58 -2.23 15.36
C SER A 325 22.24 -1.98 14.66
N LEU A 326 21.72 -0.76 14.75
CA LEU A 326 20.54 -0.25 14.05
C LEU A 326 20.92 0.51 12.76
N LYS A 327 22.16 0.42 12.31
CA LYS A 327 22.62 1.05 11.06
C LYS A 327 23.13 0.01 10.08
N ILE A 328 23.02 0.31 8.79
CA ILE A 328 23.59 -0.47 7.69
C ILE A 328 24.61 0.44 7.01
N GLU A 329 25.88 0.03 7.05
CA GLU A 329 27.00 0.80 6.49
C GLU A 329 27.13 2.24 7.02
N GLY A 330 26.58 2.50 8.22
CA GLY A 330 26.63 3.80 8.89
C GLY A 330 25.38 4.66 8.68
N GLU A 331 24.40 4.19 7.91
CA GLU A 331 23.12 4.88 7.67
C GLU A 331 21.97 4.14 8.37
N LEU A 332 20.90 4.85 8.71
CA LEU A 332 19.69 4.23 9.28
C LEU A 332 19.15 3.16 8.33
N ALA A 333 18.84 1.97 8.84
CA ALA A 333 18.20 0.98 7.99
C ALA A 333 16.79 1.45 7.63
N GLU A 334 16.42 1.27 6.38
CA GLU A 334 15.10 1.61 5.85
C GLU A 334 14.12 0.45 6.04
N ASN A 335 14.61 -0.78 6.07
CA ASN A 335 13.78 -1.96 6.14
C ASN A 335 14.26 -2.98 7.19
N PRO A 336 13.35 -3.55 8.01
CA PRO A 336 13.73 -4.56 8.98
C PRO A 336 14.41 -5.80 8.36
N GLY A 337 14.12 -6.11 7.09
CA GLY A 337 14.77 -7.19 6.35
C GLY A 337 16.27 -6.98 6.09
N GLN A 338 16.78 -5.76 6.21
CA GLN A 338 18.21 -5.46 6.08
C GLN A 338 19.02 -6.04 7.26
N TRP A 339 18.41 -6.18 8.44
CA TRP A 339 19.04 -6.84 9.57
C TRP A 339 18.62 -8.31 9.69
N LYS A 340 19.54 -9.15 10.18
CA LYS A 340 19.31 -10.59 10.38
C LYS A 340 19.06 -10.96 11.85
N ILE A 341 18.46 -10.05 12.63
CA ILE A 341 18.28 -10.18 14.08
C ILE A 341 16.81 -10.18 14.48
N SER A 342 16.51 -10.49 15.76
CA SER A 342 15.14 -10.54 16.27
C SER A 342 14.65 -9.15 16.73
N PRO A 343 13.32 -8.92 16.86
CA PRO A 343 12.73 -7.67 17.33
C PRO A 343 13.39 -7.07 18.56
N GLU A 344 13.69 -7.91 19.54
CA GLU A 344 14.27 -7.49 20.82
C GLU A 344 15.64 -6.84 20.63
N ALA A 345 16.39 -7.28 19.62
CA ALA A 345 17.69 -6.72 19.30
C ALA A 345 17.60 -5.31 18.70
N TYR A 346 16.43 -4.88 18.18
CA TYR A 346 16.21 -3.49 17.78
C TYR A 346 15.75 -2.61 18.94
N VAL A 347 14.82 -3.15 19.75
CA VAL A 347 14.14 -2.41 20.80
C VAL A 347 15.06 -2.09 21.97
N PHE A 348 15.95 -3.01 22.37
CA PHE A 348 16.84 -2.76 23.50
C PHE A 348 17.82 -1.60 23.28
N PRO A 349 18.58 -1.56 22.16
CA PRO A 349 19.42 -0.40 21.87
C PRO A 349 18.61 0.89 21.80
N LEU A 350 17.49 0.91 21.04
CA LEU A 350 16.66 2.10 20.92
C LEU A 350 16.15 2.61 22.27
N ARG A 351 15.71 1.72 23.16
CA ARG A 351 15.28 2.10 24.51
C ARG A 351 16.41 2.72 25.30
N ASP A 352 17.58 2.08 25.33
CA ASP A 352 18.71 2.52 26.13
C ASP A 352 19.23 3.89 25.64
N GLU A 353 19.15 4.17 24.33
CA GLU A 353 19.50 5.47 23.74
C GLU A 353 18.46 6.56 24.04
N ILE A 354 17.16 6.25 23.93
CA ILE A 354 16.09 7.19 24.32
C ILE A 354 16.15 7.51 25.82
N GLU A 355 16.37 6.50 26.67
CA GLU A 355 16.60 6.70 28.10
C GLU A 355 17.84 7.58 28.36
N SER A 356 18.91 7.43 27.58
CA SER A 356 20.11 8.27 27.70
C SER A 356 19.88 9.71 27.20
N ALA A 357 19.07 9.90 26.18
CA ALA A 357 18.68 11.24 25.70
C ALA A 357 17.77 11.99 26.70
N LEU A 358 16.98 11.24 27.49
CA LEU A 358 16.09 11.77 28.53
C LEU A 358 16.82 12.24 29.81
N PHE A 359 18.02 11.72 30.12
CA PHE A 359 18.66 11.84 31.46
C PHE A 359 20.13 12.29 31.47
#